data_AF-A0A1F4XL43-F1
#
_entry.id   AF-A0A1F4XL43-F1
#
_cell.length_a   1.000
_cell.length_b   1.000
_cell.length_c   1.000
_cell.angle_alpha   90.00
_cell.angle_beta   90.00
_cell.angle_gamma   90.00
#
_symmetry.space_group_name_H-M   'P 1'
#
loop_
_entity.id
_entity.type
_entity.pdbx_description
1 polymer ?
#
loop_
_entity_poly.entity_id
_entity_poly.type
_entity_poly.pdbx_seq_one_letter_code
_entity_poly.pdbx_strand_id
1 'polypeptide(L)'
;MAINNKHRKSLKRCYFTAQHATYIDYKNLRILSRYVTTFARIMPRRYSGLHVKYQRMLSQAIKRARVMGLLPYTMMQKQYPKYAEKVEE
;
A
#
# COMPACT_ATOMS: atom_id res chain seq x y z
N MET A 1 -5.10 37.81 -24.03
CA MET A 1 -5.17 37.52 -22.57
C MET A 1 -4.59 36.14 -22.31
N ALA A 2 -3.36 36.05 -21.80
CA ALA A 2 -2.82 34.79 -21.30
C ALA A 2 -3.26 34.62 -19.85
N ILE A 3 -4.08 33.60 -19.56
CA ILE A 3 -4.49 33.27 -18.20
C ILE A 3 -3.27 32.68 -17.49
N ASN A 4 -2.50 33.54 -16.82
CA ASN A 4 -1.29 33.17 -16.10
C ASN A 4 -1.68 32.49 -14.78
N ASN A 5 -1.87 31.17 -14.84
CA ASN A 5 -2.35 30.38 -13.71
C ASN A 5 -1.21 30.15 -12.69
N LYS A 6 -1.00 31.15 -11.84
CA LYS A 6 0.04 31.24 -10.79
C LYS A 6 -0.15 30.24 -9.64
N HIS A 7 -1.17 29.37 -9.69
CA HIS A 7 -1.54 28.42 -8.64
C HIS A 7 -1.68 26.97 -9.13
N ARG A 8 -0.81 26.51 -10.03
CA ARG A 8 -0.75 25.06 -10.31
C ARG A 8 -0.14 24.34 -9.11
N LYS A 9 -1.00 23.72 -8.27
CA LYS A 9 -0.57 22.76 -7.24
C LYS A 9 0.38 21.75 -7.90
N SER A 10 1.60 21.65 -7.40
CA SER A 10 2.58 20.67 -7.87
C SER A 10 1.96 19.27 -7.81
N LEU A 11 1.86 18.62 -8.97
CA LEU A 11 1.37 17.25 -9.05
C LEU A 11 2.34 16.38 -8.24
N LYS A 12 1.82 15.76 -7.16
CA LYS A 12 2.61 14.82 -6.37
C LYS A 12 3.12 13.72 -7.29
N ARG A 13 4.44 13.67 -7.50
CA ARG A 13 5.07 12.67 -8.36
C ARG A 13 4.96 11.30 -7.70
N CYS A 14 4.50 10.31 -8.48
CA CYS A 14 4.43 8.93 -8.05
C CYS A 14 5.83 8.40 -7.71
N TYR A 15 5.97 7.77 -6.54
CA TYR A 15 7.25 7.24 -6.03
C TYR A 15 7.97 6.34 -7.05
N PHE A 16 7.24 5.37 -7.62
CA PHE A 16 7.81 4.45 -8.61
C PHE A 16 8.19 5.12 -9.93
N THR A 17 7.53 6.22 -10.28
CA THR A 17 7.87 7.01 -11.47
C THR A 17 9.17 7.77 -11.24
N ALA A 18 9.34 8.37 -10.06
CA ALA A 18 10.57 9.07 -9.70
C ALA A 18 11.79 8.15 -9.62
N GLN A 19 11.58 6.88 -9.26
CA GLN A 19 12.62 5.86 -9.17
C GLN A 19 12.84 5.09 -10.49
N HIS A 20 12.15 5.45 -11.57
CA HIS A 20 12.18 4.73 -12.86
C HIS A 20 12.01 3.20 -12.72
N ALA A 21 11.21 2.76 -11.75
CA ALA A 21 11.02 1.34 -11.52
C ALA A 21 10.32 0.70 -12.73
N THR A 22 10.93 -0.33 -13.30
CA THR A 22 10.36 -1.11 -14.40
C THR A 22 9.46 -2.22 -13.87
N TYR A 23 9.82 -2.82 -12.74
CA TYR A 23 9.14 -3.94 -12.12
C TYR A 23 9.03 -3.79 -10.59
N ILE A 24 7.97 -4.34 -10.00
CA ILE A 24 7.76 -4.36 -8.54
C ILE A 24 7.77 -5.83 -8.10
N ASP A 25 8.87 -6.24 -7.47
CA ASP A 25 9.04 -7.59 -6.96
C ASP A 25 8.16 -7.87 -5.73
N TYR A 26 7.58 -9.07 -5.69
CA TYR A 26 6.82 -9.56 -4.54
C TYR A 26 7.71 -9.89 -3.33
N LYS A 27 9.01 -10.05 -3.54
CA LYS A 27 10.01 -10.35 -2.50
C LYS A 27 10.38 -9.12 -1.66
N ASN A 28 10.14 -7.92 -2.17
CA ASN A 28 10.53 -6.67 -1.53
C ASN A 28 9.51 -6.22 -0.48
N LEU A 29 9.47 -6.91 0.66
CA LEU A 29 8.47 -6.69 1.72
C LEU A 29 8.48 -5.26 2.26
N ARG A 30 9.65 -4.62 2.34
CA ARG A 30 9.79 -3.24 2.82
C ARG A 30 8.99 -2.23 2.00
N ILE A 31 8.87 -2.45 0.70
CA ILE A 31 8.11 -1.58 -0.21
C ILE A 31 6.63 -1.96 -0.15
N LEU A 32 6.33 -3.27 -0.20
CA LEU A 32 4.94 -3.75 -0.25
C LEU A 32 4.18 -3.46 1.04
N SER A 33 4.82 -3.61 2.20
CA SER A 33 4.21 -3.36 3.51
C SER A 33 3.73 -1.92 3.68
N ARG A 34 4.42 -0.94 3.07
CA ARG A 34 4.02 0.48 3.07
C ARG A 34 2.67 0.71 2.39
N TYR A 35 2.31 -0.12 1.41
CA TYR A 35 1.07 -0.01 0.66
C TYR A 35 -0.03 -0.96 1.13
N VAL A 36 0.14 -1.54 2.31
CA VAL A 36 -0.85 -2.36 2.98
C VAL A 36 -1.34 -1.59 4.22
N THR A 37 -2.64 -1.62 4.46
CA THR A 37 -3.22 -0.98 5.65
C THR A 37 -2.95 -1.80 6.91
N THR A 38 -3.23 -1.23 8.07
CA THR A 38 -3.22 -1.96 9.35
C THR A 38 -4.05 -3.24 9.27
N PHE A 39 -5.18 -3.20 8.56
CA PHE A 39 -6.07 -4.34 8.35
C PHE A 39 -5.57 -5.41 7.38
N ALA A 40 -4.30 -5.35 6.97
CA ALA A 40 -3.75 -6.14 5.89
C ALA A 40 -4.55 -6.00 4.57
N ARG A 41 -5.19 -4.85 4.30
CA ARG A 41 -5.88 -4.58 3.02
C ARG A 41 -4.96 -3.81 2.08
N ILE A 42 -5.08 -4.02 0.77
CA ILE A 42 -4.30 -3.24 -0.21
C ILE A 42 -4.81 -1.80 -0.20
N MET A 43 -3.92 -0.82 -0.05
CA MET A 43 -4.28 0.59 -0.03
C MET A 43 -4.82 1.04 -1.40
N PRO A 44 -5.97 1.74 -1.45
CA PRO A 44 -6.51 2.22 -2.72
C PRO A 44 -5.67 3.37 -3.29
N ARG A 45 -5.75 3.54 -4.61
CA ARG A 45 -4.94 4.52 -5.37
C ARG A 45 -5.03 5.94 -4.83
N ARG A 46 -6.22 6.37 -4.39
CA ARG A 46 -6.47 7.71 -3.84
C ARG A 46 -5.59 8.05 -2.64
N TYR A 47 -5.13 7.05 -1.90
CA TYR A 47 -4.21 7.21 -0.77
C TYR A 47 -2.75 6.89 -1.15
N SER A 48 -2.52 5.88 -1.99
CA SER A 48 -1.16 5.49 -2.39
C SER A 48 -0.47 6.51 -3.30
N GLY A 49 -1.24 7.32 -4.04
CA GLY A 49 -0.71 8.36 -4.93
C GLY A 49 0.03 7.80 -6.16
N LEU A 50 -0.18 6.52 -6.47
CA LEU A 50 0.50 5.84 -7.58
C LEU A 50 -0.21 6.06 -8.92
N HIS A 51 0.53 6.02 -10.03
CA HIS A 51 -0.09 5.87 -11.35
C HIS A 51 -0.79 4.51 -11.47
N VAL A 52 -1.78 4.44 -12.36
CA VAL A 52 -2.61 3.25 -12.56
C VAL A 52 -1.76 2.03 -12.94
N LYS A 53 -0.74 2.20 -13.79
CA LYS A 53 0.21 1.15 -14.17
C LYS A 53 0.90 0.53 -12.94
N TYR A 54 1.49 1.37 -12.10
CA TYR A 54 2.18 0.92 -10.89
C TYR A 54 1.22 0.33 -9.84
N GLN A 55 0.01 0.89 -9.70
CA GLN A 55 -0.99 0.33 -8.78
C GLN A 55 -1.39 -1.11 -9.17
N ARG A 56 -1.53 -1.40 -10.47
CA ARG A 56 -1.83 -2.75 -10.98
C ARG A 56 -0.69 -3.73 -10.69
N MET A 57 0.55 -3.31 -10.99
CA MET A 57 1.75 -4.10 -10.73
C MET A 57 1.94 -4.38 -9.24
N LEU A 58 1.79 -3.34 -8.40
CA LEU A 58 1.84 -3.44 -6.95
C LEU A 58 0.78 -4.42 -6.43
N SER A 59 -0.45 -4.34 -6.92
CA SER A 59 -1.53 -5.24 -6.49
C SER A 59 -1.22 -6.69 -6.84
N GLN A 60 -0.64 -6.96 -8.01
CA GLN A 60 -0.19 -8.31 -8.39
C GLN A 60 0.96 -8.78 -7.49
N ALA A 61 1.94 -7.92 -7.21
CA ALA A 61 3.07 -8.23 -6.33
C ALA A 61 2.59 -8.56 -4.90
N ILE A 62 1.67 -7.77 -4.33
CA ILE A 62 1.09 -8.04 -3.01
C ILE A 62 0.33 -9.36 -3.01
N LYS A 63 -0.49 -9.65 -4.03
CA LYS A 63 -1.21 -10.94 -4.13
C LYS A 63 -0.24 -12.12 -4.19
N ARG A 64 0.82 -12.03 -5.00
CA ARG A 64 1.87 -13.06 -5.06
C ARG A 64 2.56 -13.24 -3.71
N ALA A 65 2.95 -12.14 -3.05
CA ALA A 65 3.57 -12.19 -1.72
C ALA A 65 2.68 -12.87 -0.68
N ARG A 66 1.35 -12.68 -0.76
CA ARG A 66 0.40 -13.34 0.14
C ARG A 66 0.25 -14.83 -0.12
N VAL A 67 0.21 -15.26 -1.38
CA VAL A 67 0.19 -16.70 -1.73
C VAL A 67 1.46 -17.39 -1.23
N MET A 68 2.60 -16.70 -1.31
CA MET A 68 3.88 -17.19 -0.80
C MET A 68 4.02 -17.11 0.74
N GLY A 69 3.03 -16.62 1.47
CA GLY A 69 3.08 -16.49 2.93
C GLY A 69 3.95 -15.34 3.46
N LEU A 70 4.43 -14.44 2.60
CA LEU A 70 5.28 -13.31 3.01
C LEU A 70 4.49 -12.11 3.55
N LEU A 71 3.21 -12.00 3.20
CA LEU A 71 2.30 -10.96 3.68
C LEU A 71 0.98 -11.60 4.14
N PRO A 72 0.34 -11.06 5.19
CA PRO A 72 -0.93 -11.58 5.67
C PRO A 72 -2.12 -11.14 4.79
N TYR A 73 -3.20 -11.94 4.82
CA TYR A 73 -4.48 -11.61 4.20
C TYR A 73 -5.40 -10.79 5.11
N THR A 74 -5.30 -11.01 6.41
CA THR A 74 -6.11 -10.38 7.46
C THR A 74 -5.19 -9.86 8.55
N MET A 75 -5.69 -8.98 9.44
CA MET A 75 -4.95 -8.72 10.67
C MET A 75 -4.71 -10.05 11.37
N MET A 76 -3.46 -10.41 11.64
CA MET A 76 -3.23 -11.16 12.86
C MET A 76 -3.73 -10.24 13.96
N GLN A 77 -4.86 -10.59 14.58
CA GLN A 77 -5.28 -9.91 15.78
C GLN A 77 -4.08 -9.97 16.73
N LYS A 78 -3.36 -8.86 16.90
CA LYS A 78 -2.78 -8.62 18.21
C LYS A 78 -4.02 -8.56 19.09
N GLN A 79 -4.23 -9.66 19.83
CA GLN A 79 -5.32 -9.91 20.77
C GLN A 79 -5.95 -8.58 21.16
N TYR A 80 -7.21 -8.31 20.77
CA TYR A 80 -7.88 -7.10 21.24
C TYR A 80 -7.84 -7.16 22.78
N PRO A 81 -7.01 -6.36 23.46
CA PRO A 81 -6.74 -6.57 24.89
C PRO A 81 -7.96 -6.22 25.75
N LYS A 82 -9.00 -5.62 25.14
CA LYS A 82 -10.20 -5.16 25.82
C LYS A 82 -11.17 -6.26 26.30
N TYR A 83 -10.98 -7.52 25.90
CA TYR A 83 -11.90 -8.62 26.27
C TYR A 83 -11.17 -9.92 26.66
N ALA A 84 -9.85 -9.89 26.82
CA ALA A 84 -9.05 -11.08 27.12
C ALA A 84 -9.06 -11.48 28.62
N GLU A 85 -9.52 -10.60 29.52
CA GLU A 85 -9.42 -10.78 30.98
C GLU A 85 -10.62 -11.49 31.63
N LYS A 86 -11.65 -11.90 30.87
CA LYS A 86 -12.92 -12.45 31.43
C LYS A 86 -13.15 -13.94 31.23
N VAL A 87 -12.12 -14.71 30.88
CA VAL A 87 -12.26 -16.14 30.54
C VAL A 87 -11.69 -17.09 31.61
N GLU A 88 -11.31 -16.57 32.78
CA GLU A 88 -10.71 -17.36 33.86
C GLU A 88 -11.51 -17.34 35.19
N GLU A 89 -12.82 -17.09 35.14
CA GLU A 89 -13.73 -17.31 36.28
C GLU A 89 -14.80 -18.35 35.95
#